data_AF-A0A6S6Y394-F1
#
_entry.id   AF-A0A6S6Y394-F1
#
_cell.length_a   1.000
_cell.length_b   1.000
_cell.length_c   1.000
_cell.angle_alpha   90.00
_cell.angle_beta   90.00
_cell.angle_gamma   90.00
#
_symmetry.space_group_name_H-M   'P 1'
#
loop_
_entity.id
_entity.type
_entity.pdbx_description
1 polymer ?
#
loop_
_entity_poly.entity_id
_entity_poly.type
_entity_poly.pdbx_seq_one_letter_code
_entity_poly.pdbx_strand_id
1 'polypeptide(L)' 'MESKTARLTILVDPRKKKLFEEICAEHDITPSQVVRKLMRQYIFENAGERKLPDWLKAPK' A
#
# COMPACT_ATOMS: atom_id res chain seq x y z
N MET A 1 -23.57 -0.78 -4.09
CA MET A 1 -22.36 -1.09 -3.31
C MET A 1 -21.19 -0.68 -4.18
N GLU A 2 -20.73 0.56 -4.03
CA GLU A 2 -19.84 1.23 -4.98
C GLU A 2 -18.47 0.53 -5.07
N SER A 3 -17.96 0.42 -6.30
CA SER A 3 -16.71 -0.24 -6.66
C SER A 3 -15.48 0.49 -6.06
N LYS A 4 -15.25 0.35 -4.75
CA LYS A 4 -14.14 0.98 -4.01
C LYS A 4 -12.76 0.35 -4.27
N THR A 5 -12.59 -0.40 -5.36
CA THR A 5 -11.33 -1.09 -5.66
C THR A 5 -10.92 -0.85 -7.11
N ALA A 6 -9.94 0.01 -7.31
CA ALA A 6 -9.18 0.11 -8.55
C ALA A 6 -7.98 -0.84 -8.51
N ARG A 7 -7.61 -1.43 -9.66
CA ARG A 7 -6.42 -2.28 -9.77
C ARG A 7 -5.20 -1.42 -10.13
N LEU A 8 -4.07 -1.68 -9.46
CA LEU A 8 -2.78 -1.08 -9.76
C LEU A 8 -1.82 -2.20 -10.16
N THR A 9 -1.34 -2.17 -11.40
CA THR A 9 -0.35 -3.13 -11.92
C THR A 9 1.02 -2.49 -11.93
N ILE A 10 2.01 -3.12 -11.29
CA ILE A 10 3.39 -2.62 -11.23
C ILE A 10 4.31 -3.75 -11.71
N LEU A 11 5.21 -3.42 -12.63
CA LEU A 11 6.28 -4.33 -13.03
C LEU A 11 7.40 -4.25 -12.00
N VAL A 12 7.75 -5.40 -11.44
CA VAL A 12 8.84 -5.56 -10.47
C VAL A 12 9.76 -6.67 -10.91
N ASP A 13 11.04 -6.56 -10.56
CA ASP A 13 11.99 -7.65 -10.76
C ASP A 13 11.50 -8.94 -10.07
N PRO A 14 11.58 -10.11 -10.74
CA PRO A 14 11.05 -11.36 -10.19
C PRO A 14 11.75 -11.81 -8.90
N ARG A 15 13.05 -11.51 -8.72
CA ARG A 15 13.78 -11.86 -7.49
C ARG A 15 13.29 -11.00 -6.33
N LYS A 16 13.10 -9.70 -6.55
CA LYS A 16 12.51 -8.80 -5.56
C LYS A 16 11.08 -9.20 -5.19
N LYS A 17 10.27 -9.58 -6.18
CA LYS A 17 8.90 -10.05 -5.95
C LYS A 17 8.89 -11.25 -5.01
N LYS A 18 9.73 -12.26 -5.30
CA LYS A 18 9.81 -13.47 -4.49
C LYS A 18 10.19 -13.16 -3.04
N LEU A 19 11.26 -12.40 -2.83
CA LEU A 19 11.71 -12.02 -1.48
C LEU A 19 10.64 -11.23 -0.72
N PHE A 20 9.95 -10.31 -1.41
CA PHE A 20 8.86 -9.55 -0.82
C PHE A 20 7.69 -10.45 -0.38
N GLU A 21 7.33 -11.44 -1.21
CA GLU A 21 6.29 -12.41 -0.87
C GLU A 21 6.70 -13.33 0.29
N GLU A 22 7.97 -13.75 0.36
CA GLU A 22 8.50 -14.54 1.46
C GLU A 22 8.40 -13.77 2.79
N ILE A 23 8.88 -12.53 2.83
CA ILE A 23 8.76 -11.66 4.02
C ILE A 23 7.29 -11.44 4.40
N CYS A 24 6.42 -11.20 3.42
CA CYS A 24 4.99 -11.04 3.70
C CYS A 24 4.39 -12.30 4.35
N ALA A 25 4.77 -13.48 3.87
CA ALA A 25 4.31 -14.76 4.40
C ALA A 25 4.84 -15.03 5.83
N GLU A 26 6.11 -14.70 6.12
CA GLU A 26 6.68 -14.82 7.47
C GLU A 26 5.92 -13.99 8.51
N HIS A 27 5.35 -12.87 8.08
CA HIS A 27 4.59 -11.96 8.94
C HIS A 27 3.06 -12.16 8.90
N ASP A 28 2.57 -13.22 8.23
CA ASP A 28 1.14 -13.51 8.05
C ASP A 28 0.34 -12.34 7.44
N ILE A 29 0.95 -11.62 6.49
CA ILE A 29 0.34 -10.49 5.80
C ILE A 29 0.40 -10.68 4.28
N THR A 30 -0.54 -10.05 3.56
CA THR A 30 -0.51 -10.10 2.10
C THR A 30 0.35 -8.97 1.52
N PRO A 31 1.01 -9.18 0.36
CA PRO A 31 1.71 -8.14 -0.39
C PRO A 31 0.87 -6.87 -0.61
N SER A 32 -0.43 -7.06 -0.86
CA SER A 32 -1.38 -5.95 -1.05
C SER A 32 -1.63 -5.13 0.21
N GLN A 33 -1.60 -5.74 1.40
CA GLN A 33 -1.71 -4.99 2.67
C GLN A 33 -0.47 -4.12 2.89
N VAL A 34 0.72 -4.66 2.61
CA VAL A 34 1.98 -3.91 2.73
C VAL A 34 2.02 -2.76 1.74
N VAL A 35 1.72 -3.01 0.45
CA VAL A 35 1.69 -1.95 -0.57
C VAL A 35 0.70 -0.84 -0.20
N ARG A 36 -0.49 -1.18 0.30
CA ARG A 36 -1.46 -0.15 0.76
C ARG A 36 -0.93 0.68 1.92
N LYS A 37 -0.22 0.06 2.87
CA LYS A 37 0.42 0.78 3.99
C LYS A 37 1.51 1.72 3.47
N LEU A 38 2.38 1.24 2.60
CA LEU A 38 3.45 2.04 1.98
C LEU A 38 2.88 3.20 1.16
N MET A 39 1.84 2.97 0.35
CA MET A 39 1.17 4.04 -0.40
C MET A 39 0.62 5.11 0.54
N ARG A 40 -0.04 4.70 1.63
CA ARG A 40 -0.59 5.64 2.61
C ARG A 40 0.51 6.46 3.30
N GLN A 41 1.58 5.81 3.74
CA GLN A 41 2.74 6.49 4.34
C GLN A 41 3.37 7.47 3.35
N TYR A 42 3.64 7.03 2.12
CA TYR A 42 4.20 7.88 1.08
C TYR A 42 3.33 9.11 0.80
N ILE A 43 2.01 8.95 0.69
CA ILE A 43 1.09 10.09 0.49
C ILE A 43 1.16 11.03 1.69
N PHE A 44 1.18 10.50 2.92
CA PHE A 44 1.23 11.32 4.14
C PHE A 44 2.53 12.12 4.23
N GLU A 45 3.67 11.48 3.98
CA GLU A 45 5.00 12.11 4.02
C GLU A 45 5.19 13.14 2.90
N ASN A 46 4.54 12.96 1.75
CA ASN A 46 4.71 13.80 0.56
C ASN A 46 3.49 14.71 0.26
N ALA A 47 2.54 14.82 1.19
CA ALA A 47 1.34 15.63 0.98
C ALA A 47 1.61 17.14 0.87
N GLY A 48 2.70 17.62 1.47
CA GLY A 48 2.99 19.05 1.58
C GLY A 48 1.80 19.82 2.20
N GLU A 49 1.40 20.92 1.56
CA GLU A 49 0.26 21.75 2.00
C GLU A 49 -1.11 21.23 1.53
N ARG A 50 -1.19 20.03 0.91
CA ARG A 50 -2.46 19.49 0.43
C ARG A 50 -3.37 19.15 1.61
N LYS A 51 -4.64 19.57 1.52
CA LYS A 51 -5.68 19.10 2.44
C LYS A 51 -5.91 17.61 2.23
N LEU A 52 -5.36 16.80 3.13
CA LEU A 52 -5.61 15.36 3.14
C LEU A 52 -7.02 15.08 3.70
N PRO A 53 -7.80 14.21 3.05
CA PRO A 53 -9.14 13.86 3.50
C PRO A 53 -9.11 13.01 4.77
N ASP A 54 -10.18 13.08 5.58
CA ASP A 54 -10.25 12.43 6.89
C ASP A 54 -10.09 10.90 6.86
N TRP A 55 -10.58 10.23 5.80
CA TRP A 55 -10.42 8.79 5.62
C TRP A 55 -8.96 8.35 5.48
N LEU A 56 -8.05 9.26 5.10
CA LEU A 56 -6.61 9.01 5.00
C LEU A 56 -5.86 9.34 6.30
N LYS A 57 -6.47 10.09 7.21
CA LYS A 57 -5.91 10.46 8.52
C LYS A 57 -6.33 9.51 9.64
N ALA A 58 -7.49 8.86 9.52
CA ALA A 58 -8.00 7.98 10.56
C ALA A 58 -7.12 6.72 10.72
N PRO A 59 -6.51 6.45 11.89
CA PRO A 59 -5.95 5.13 12.17
C PRO A 59 -7.11 4.14 12.10
N LYS A 60 -6.98 3.12 11.25
CA LYS A 60 -7.93 2.00 11.26
C LYS A 60 -7.53 1.05 12.36
#